data_AF-A0A966PYP0-F1
#
_entry.id   AF-A0A966PYP0-F1
#
_cell.length_a   1.000
_cell.length_b   1.000
_cell.length_c   1.000
_cell.angle_alpha   90.00
_cell.angle_beta   90.00
_cell.angle_gamma   90.00
#
_symmetry.space_group_name_H-M   'P 1'
#
loop_
_entity.id
_entity.type
_entity.pdbx_description
1 polymer ?
#
loop_
_entity_poly.entity_id
_entity_poly.type
_entity_poly.pdbx_seq_one_letter_code
_entity_poly.pdbx_strand_id
1 'polypeptide(L)' 'MSNITENFQQRKTIAKERMLVCFECEKYNKATTQCKECSCVMLLKTLLMDSSCPLNKWGAENFDKDN' A
#
# COMPACT_ATOMS: atom_id res chain seq x y z
N MET A 1 -14.56 -23.47 5.28
CA MET A 1 -13.97 -22.29 5.92
C MET A 1 -12.59 -22.05 5.34
N SER A 2 -12.42 -21.09 4.41
CA SER A 2 -11.08 -20.56 4.08
C SER A 2 -11.02 -19.38 3.09
N ASN A 3 -12.10 -18.70 2.72
CA ASN A 3 -11.98 -17.54 1.80
C ASN A 3 -11.46 -16.25 2.48
N ILE A 4 -11.48 -16.18 3.81
CA ILE A 4 -11.06 -14.99 4.57
C ILE A 4 -9.53 -14.89 4.65
N THR A 5 -8.84 -16.03 4.82
CA THR A 5 -7.39 -16.06 5.03
C THR A 5 -6.63 -15.70 3.75
N GLU A 6 -7.11 -16.17 2.60
CA GLU A 6 -6.48 -15.92 1.29
C GLU A 6 -6.49 -14.42 0.94
N ASN A 7 -7.63 -13.76 1.13
CA ASN A 7 -7.76 -12.33 0.91
C ASN A 7 -6.84 -11.52 1.85
N PHE A 8 -6.72 -11.91 3.11
CA PHE A 8 -5.80 -11.26 4.04
C PHE A 8 -4.32 -11.39 3.60
N GLN A 9 -3.91 -12.57 3.14
CA GLN A 9 -2.54 -12.77 2.63
C GLN A 9 -2.27 -11.94 1.38
N GLN A 10 -3.23 -11.89 0.44
CA GLN A 10 -3.11 -11.08 -0.77
C GLN A 10 -2.90 -9.60 -0.45
N ARG A 11 -3.68 -9.05 0.50
CA ARG A 11 -3.52 -7.66 0.93
C ARG A 11 -2.14 -7.37 1.52
N LYS A 12 -1.62 -8.32 2.30
CA LYS A 12 -0.28 -8.22 2.90
C LYS A 12 0.83 -8.23 1.85
N THR A 13 0.68 -9.04 0.80
CA THR A 13 1.65 -9.10 -0.32
C THR A 13 1.68 -7.79 -1.09
N ILE A 14 0.53 -7.25 -1.47
CA ILE A 14 0.43 -5.98 -2.18
C ILE A 14 1.01 -4.83 -1.34
N ALA A 15 0.71 -4.81 -0.04
CA ALA A 15 1.28 -3.79 0.84
C ALA A 15 2.81 -3.87 0.90
N LYS A 16 3.40 -5.08 0.90
CA LYS A 16 4.85 -5.26 0.83
C LYS A 16 5.43 -4.76 -0.49
N GLU A 17 4.82 -5.09 -1.62
CA GLU A 17 5.26 -4.64 -2.94
C GLU A 17 5.22 -3.10 -3.03
N ARG A 18 4.12 -2.48 -2.60
CA ARG A 18 4.00 -1.01 -2.52
C ARG A 18 5.06 -0.40 -1.60
N MET A 19 5.39 -1.05 -0.47
CA MET A 19 6.44 -0.58 0.43
C MET A 19 7.84 -0.67 -0.18
N LEU A 20 8.14 -1.71 -0.98
CA LEU A 20 9.41 -1.82 -1.71
C LEU A 20 9.59 -0.64 -2.66
N VAL A 21 8.53 -0.28 -3.41
CA VAL A 21 8.52 0.92 -4.28
C VAL A 21 8.76 2.20 -3.46
N CYS A 22 8.23 2.28 -2.25
CA CYS A 22 8.46 3.42 -1.37
C CYS A 22 9.90 3.47 -0.82
N PHE A 23 10.55 2.33 -0.55
CA PHE A 23 11.95 2.32 -0.10
C PHE A 23 12.92 2.89 -1.12
N GLU A 24 12.59 2.78 -2.41
CA GLU A 24 13.34 3.34 -3.53
C GLU A 24 12.90 4.77 -3.90
N CYS A 25 11.86 5.31 -3.24
CA CYS A 25 11.33 6.63 -3.54
C CYS A 25 12.11 7.75 -2.82
N GLU A 26 12.57 8.76 -3.56
CA GLU A 26 13.24 9.96 -3.01
C GLU A 26 12.41 10.71 -1.97
N LYS A 27 11.09 10.63 -2.10
CA LYS A 27 10.13 11.28 -1.20
C LYS A 27 9.86 10.45 0.06
N TYR A 28 10.38 9.23 0.18
CA TYR A 28 10.20 8.43 1.39
C TYR A 28 11.16 8.86 2.49
N ASN A 29 10.61 9.21 3.65
CA ASN A 29 11.39 9.49 4.85
C ASN A 29 11.55 8.19 5.66
N LYS A 30 12.75 7.60 5.61
CA LYS A 30 13.09 6.37 6.34
C LYS A 30 13.03 6.55 7.86
N ALA A 31 13.29 7.74 8.39
CA ALA A 31 13.31 7.99 9.83
C ALA A 31 11.89 7.97 10.44
N THR A 32 10.90 8.50 9.73
CA THR A 32 9.51 8.58 10.20
C THR A 32 8.58 7.59 9.53
N THR A 33 9.06 6.84 8.53
CA THR A 33 8.24 5.91 7.72
C THR A 33 7.05 6.61 7.05
N GLN A 34 7.27 7.83 6.58
CA GLN A 34 6.25 8.68 5.95
C GLN A 34 6.69 9.14 4.56
N CYS A 35 5.72 9.47 3.71
CA CYS A 35 6.00 10.14 2.43
C CYS A 35 6.07 11.66 2.64
N LYS A 36 7.06 12.33 2.06
CA LYS A 36 7.23 13.79 2.12
C LYS A 36 6.20 14.55 1.25
N GLU A 37 5.50 13.87 0.33
CA GLU A 37 4.50 14.49 -0.55
C GLU A 37 3.08 14.45 0.03
N CYS A 38 2.64 13.30 0.53
CA CYS A 38 1.31 13.17 1.14
C CYS A 38 1.31 13.16 2.67
N SER A 39 2.47 13.14 3.31
CA SER A 39 2.64 13.08 4.77
C SER A 39 1.97 11.87 5.46
N CYS A 40 1.50 10.88 4.70
CA CYS A 40 0.90 9.67 5.25
C CYS A 40 1.97 8.72 5.83
N VAL A 41 1.59 7.97 6.87
CA VAL A 41 2.36 6.82 7.36
C VAL A 41 2.28 5.70 6.33
N MET A 42 3.43 5.37 5.71
CA MET A 42 3.46 4.47 4.55
C MET A 42 3.05 3.03 4.90
N LEU A 43 3.34 2.57 6.12
CA LEU A 43 2.89 1.25 6.60
C LEU A 43 1.37 1.12 6.55
N LEU A 44 0.63 2.17 6.88
CA LEU A 44 -0.84 2.16 6.82
C LEU A 44 -1.34 2.41 5.40
N LYS A 45 -0.77 3.40 4.70
CA LYS A 45 -1.22 3.79 3.36
C LYS A 45 -1.09 2.64 2.34
N THR A 46 -0.06 1.80 2.45
CA THR A 46 0.15 0.65 1.56
C THR A 46 -0.81 -0.51 1.81
N LEU A 47 -1.32 -0.66 3.04
CA LEU A 47 -2.33 -1.67 3.41
C LEU A 47 -3.73 -1.33 2.87
N LEU A 48 -4.02 -0.05 2.64
CA LEU A 48 -5.30 0.41 2.11
C LEU A 48 -5.38 0.14 0.61
N MET A 49 -6.33 -0.69 0.20
CA MET A 49 -6.45 -1.10 -1.21
C MET A 49 -6.91 0.02 -2.12
N ASP A 50 -7.82 0.85 -1.64
CA ASP A 50 -8.39 1.99 -2.38
C ASP A 50 -7.49 3.23 -2.35
N SER A 51 -6.31 3.11 -1.74
CA SER A 51 -5.32 4.19 -1.76
C SER A 51 -4.45 4.10 -3.01
N SER A 52 -3.96 5.24 -3.44
CA SER A 52 -2.98 5.35 -4.53
C SER A 52 -1.82 6.27 -4.13
N CYS A 53 -0.69 6.11 -4.81
CA CYS A 53 0.44 7.01 -4.67
C CYS A 53 0.14 8.36 -5.35
N PRO A 54 0.33 9.53 -4.69
CA PRO A 54 0.15 10.83 -5.34
C PRO A 54 1.13 11.08 -6.50
N LEU A 55 2.22 10.31 -6.57
CA LEU A 55 3.21 10.34 -7.65
C LEU A 55 2.95 9.26 -8.71
N ASN A 56 1.80 8.58 -8.65
CA ASN A 56 1.42 7.49 -9.56
C ASN A 56 2.42 6.32 -9.63
N LYS A 57 3.24 6.10 -8.58
CA LYS A 57 4.16 4.96 -8.50
C LYS A 57 3.47 3.61 -8.25
N TRP A 58 2.26 3.65 -7.70
CA TRP A 58 1.39 2.49 -7.47
C TRP A 58 -0.07 2.99 -7.35
N GLY A 59 -1.02 2.15 -7.75
CA GLY A 59 -2.44 2.49 -7.87
C GLY A 59 -3.33 1.85 -6.81
N ALA A 60 -4.59 2.27 -6.79
CA ALA A 60 -5.64 1.58 -6.05
C ALA A 60 -5.93 0.24 -6.74
N GLU A 61 -6.01 -0.82 -5.94
CA GLU A 61 -6.36 -2.15 -6.42
C GLU A 61 -7.83 -2.38 -6.07
N ASN A 62 -8.70 -2.37 -7.09
CA ASN A 62 -10.14 -2.53 -6.90
C ASN A 62 -10.44 -4.00 -6.56
N PHE A 63 -10.57 -4.31 -5.27
CA PHE A 63 -11.00 -5.63 -4.79
C PHE A 63 -12.52 -5.73 -4.60
N ASP A 64 -13.25 -4.63 -4.83
CA ASP A 64 -14.70 -4.57 -4.74
C ASP A 64 -15.34 -5.20 -5.99
N LYS A 65 -15.25 -6.53 -6.07
CA LYS A 65 -16.32 -7.33 -6.65
C LYS A 65 -17.05 -8.00 -5.50
N ASP A 66 -17.83 -7.19 -4.77
CA ASP A 66 -18.93 -7.72 -4.00
C ASP A 66 -19.94 -8.31 -4.99
N ASN A 67 -20.01 -9.64 -5.01
CA ASN A 67 -21.16 -10.41 -5.48
C ASN A 67 -22.31 -10.22 -4.50
#